data_AF-A0A7Y4X7T1-F1
#
_entry.id   AF-A0A7Y4X7T1-F1
#
_cell.length_a   1.000
_cell.length_b   1.000
_cell.length_c   1.000
_cell.angle_alpha   90.00
_cell.angle_beta   90.00
_cell.angle_gamma   90.00
#
_symmetry.space_group_name_H-M   'P 1'
#
loop_
_entity.id
_entity.type
_entity.pdbx_description
1 polymer ?
#
loop_
_entity_poly.entity_id
_entity_poly.type
_entity_poly.pdbx_seq_one_letter_code
_entity_poly.pdbx_strand_id
1 'polypeptide(L)'
;MKIMKTWTAISAALVVLTMGALGYVPLGIATAEDKNIEQMITAAKTPADHKAVADFYQAEGAKWQREAEQHAALAKTLVSEAGGQNPSASHHYERAEHCRKLADSLGQAAKEAQSLAKIHENIAQSSAGDKK
;
A
#
# COMPACT_ATOMS: atom_id res chain seq x y z
N MET A 1 -73.07 -16.08 35.57
CA MET A 1 -74.06 -16.03 34.47
C MET A 1 -73.34 -15.60 33.21
N LYS A 2 -73.34 -16.46 32.17
CA LYS A 2 -73.27 -16.17 30.72
C LYS A 2 -72.21 -15.16 30.20
N ILE A 3 -71.46 -15.32 29.11
CA ILE A 3 -71.40 -16.25 27.98
C ILE A 3 -70.06 -15.97 27.27
N MET A 4 -69.45 -17.06 26.80
CA MET A 4 -68.37 -17.20 25.83
C MET A 4 -68.53 -16.41 24.52
N LYS A 5 -67.42 -15.95 23.93
CA LYS A 5 -67.29 -15.92 22.46
C LYS A 5 -65.87 -16.22 22.01
N THR A 6 -65.67 -17.49 21.70
CA THR A 6 -64.53 -18.06 20.95
C THR A 6 -64.53 -17.58 19.51
N TRP A 7 -63.42 -17.03 19.02
CA TRP A 7 -63.07 -17.08 17.60
C TRP A 7 -61.62 -17.56 17.50
N THR A 8 -61.47 -18.86 17.30
CA THR A 8 -60.24 -19.48 16.81
C THR A 8 -60.05 -19.12 15.33
N ALA A 9 -58.89 -18.59 14.98
CA ALA A 9 -58.28 -18.86 13.69
C ALA A 9 -56.78 -19.01 13.96
N ILE A 10 -56.35 -20.26 14.01
CA ILE A 10 -54.94 -20.66 14.00
C ILE A 10 -54.42 -20.41 12.59
N SER A 11 -53.29 -19.73 12.47
CA SER A 11 -52.27 -20.08 11.48
C SER A 11 -50.94 -19.57 11.96
N ALA A 12 -50.05 -20.53 12.16
CA ALA A 12 -48.71 -20.37 12.67
C ALA A 12 -47.84 -19.50 11.75
N ALA A 13 -47.07 -18.60 12.36
CA ALA A 13 -45.76 -18.20 11.85
C ALA A 13 -44.94 -17.71 13.04
N LEU A 14 -44.16 -18.62 13.60
CA LEU A 14 -43.16 -18.34 14.62
C LEU A 14 -41.92 -17.83 13.88
N VAL A 15 -41.75 -16.52 13.82
CA VAL A 15 -40.48 -15.88 13.44
C VAL A 15 -40.09 -14.97 14.60
N VAL A 16 -39.11 -15.44 15.37
CA VAL A 16 -38.44 -14.66 16.40
C VAL A 16 -37.72 -13.50 15.71
N LEU A 17 -38.31 -12.31 15.78
CA LEU A 17 -37.78 -11.07 15.25
C LEU A 17 -37.15 -10.25 16.39
N THR A 18 -35.82 -10.34 16.44
CA THR A 18 -34.85 -9.26 16.72
C THR A 18 -35.29 -8.04 17.56
N MET A 19 -34.61 -7.81 18.68
CA MET A 19 -33.96 -6.50 18.94
C MET A 19 -33.04 -6.58 20.16
N GLY A 20 -31.74 -6.48 19.91
CA GLY A 20 -30.69 -6.37 20.90
C GLY A 20 -29.52 -5.62 20.27
N ALA A 21 -29.78 -4.36 19.91
CA ALA A 21 -28.81 -3.44 19.36
C ALA A 21 -27.77 -3.07 20.43
N LEU A 22 -26.66 -3.79 20.45
CA LEU A 22 -25.36 -3.28 20.89
C LEU A 22 -24.39 -3.60 19.77
N GLY A 23 -24.32 -2.68 18.80
CA GLY A 23 -23.36 -2.73 17.72
C GLY A 23 -21.95 -2.63 18.29
N TYR A 24 -21.27 -3.78 18.43
CA TYR A 24 -19.84 -3.81 18.27
C TYR A 24 -19.56 -3.33 16.85
N VAL A 25 -19.20 -2.07 16.70
CA VAL A 25 -18.45 -1.60 15.54
C VAL A 25 -17.06 -2.22 15.73
N PRO A 26 -16.63 -3.25 14.99
CA PRO A 26 -15.21 -3.41 14.83
C PRO A 26 -14.74 -2.11 14.18
N LEU A 27 -13.99 -1.31 14.92
CA LEU A 27 -13.23 -0.20 14.36
C LEU A 27 -12.17 -0.84 13.45
N GLY A 28 -12.62 -1.28 12.28
CA GLY A 28 -11.78 -1.76 11.19
C GLY A 28 -11.08 -0.55 10.61
N ILE A 29 -10.10 -0.03 11.35
CA ILE A 29 -8.96 0.59 10.71
C ILE A 29 -8.27 -0.59 10.05
N ALA A 30 -8.59 -0.84 8.78
CA ALA A 30 -7.71 -1.59 7.92
C ALA A 30 -6.44 -0.75 7.84
N THR A 31 -5.53 -0.97 8.80
CA THR A 31 -4.12 -0.64 8.64
C THR A 31 -3.73 -1.24 7.31
N ALA A 32 -3.12 -0.46 6.42
CA ALA A 32 -2.54 -0.97 5.19
C ALA A 32 -1.91 -2.32 5.51
N GLU A 33 -2.43 -3.38 4.88
CA GLU A 33 -1.94 -4.73 5.08
C GLU A 33 -0.46 -4.67 4.71
N ASP A 34 0.43 -4.61 5.71
CA ASP A 34 1.87 -4.55 5.52
C ASP A 34 2.25 -5.88 4.88
N LYS A 35 2.21 -5.91 3.55
CA LYS A 35 2.60 -7.07 2.76
C LYS A 35 4.07 -7.32 3.09
N ASN A 36 4.32 -8.38 3.85
CA ASN A 36 5.67 -8.76 4.21
C ASN A 36 6.39 -9.29 2.96
N ILE A 37 7.17 -8.42 2.32
CA ILE A 37 7.88 -8.74 1.08
C ILE A 37 8.87 -9.90 1.25
N GLU A 38 9.49 -10.06 2.42
CA GLU A 38 10.38 -11.19 2.70
C GLU A 38 9.62 -12.52 2.63
N GLN A 39 8.42 -12.58 3.20
CA GLN A 39 7.54 -13.74 3.10
C GLN A 39 7.10 -14.01 1.66
N MET A 40 6.74 -12.95 0.91
CA MET A 40 6.36 -13.11 -0.50
C MET A 40 7.49 -13.70 -1.34
N ILE A 41 8.73 -13.22 -1.14
CA ILE A 41 9.91 -13.72 -1.87
C ILE A 41 10.22 -15.17 -1.48
N THR A 42 10.26 -15.47 -0.18
CA THR A 42 10.65 -16.80 0.32
C THR A 42 9.60 -17.88 0.04
N ALA A 43 8.32 -17.51 -0.04
CA ALA A 43 7.23 -18.43 -0.35
C ALA A 43 6.92 -18.56 -1.85
N ALA A 44 7.47 -17.69 -2.72
CA ALA A 44 7.18 -17.70 -4.14
C ALA A 44 7.60 -19.01 -4.82
N LYS A 45 6.66 -19.71 -5.44
CA LYS A 45 6.89 -20.99 -6.14
C LYS A 45 6.24 -21.05 -7.51
N THR A 46 5.15 -20.34 -7.68
CA THR A 46 4.37 -20.34 -8.91
C THR A 46 4.62 -19.08 -9.72
N PRO A 47 4.36 -19.09 -11.04
CA PRO A 47 4.40 -17.88 -11.85
C PRO A 47 3.56 -16.72 -11.28
N ALA A 48 2.41 -17.04 -10.68
CA ALA A 48 1.55 -16.04 -10.05
C ALA A 48 2.22 -15.41 -8.82
N ASP A 49 2.92 -16.19 -7.99
CA ASP A 49 3.62 -15.67 -6.82
C ASP A 49 4.77 -14.74 -7.24
N HIS A 50 5.56 -15.15 -8.24
CA HIS A 50 6.63 -14.31 -8.77
C HIS A 50 6.08 -13.03 -9.40
N LYS A 51 4.93 -13.10 -10.10
CA LYS A 51 4.26 -11.89 -10.59
C LYS A 51 3.83 -10.97 -9.45
N ALA A 52 3.29 -11.49 -8.36
CA ALA A 52 2.90 -10.68 -7.21
C ALA A 52 4.11 -9.96 -6.57
N VAL A 53 5.27 -10.61 -6.50
CA VAL A 53 6.53 -9.98 -6.04
C VAL A 53 7.00 -8.91 -7.03
N ALA A 54 6.90 -9.16 -8.33
CA ALA A 54 7.25 -8.17 -9.34
C ALA A 54 6.37 -6.91 -9.23
N ASP A 55 5.06 -7.09 -9.13
CA ASP A 55 4.10 -6.00 -8.99
C ASP A 55 4.36 -5.17 -7.71
N PHE A 56 4.77 -5.82 -6.61
CA PHE A 56 5.21 -5.13 -5.39
C PHE A 56 6.41 -4.20 -5.65
N TYR A 57 7.48 -4.73 -6.25
CA TYR A 57 8.67 -3.93 -6.52
C TYR A 57 8.44 -2.84 -7.58
N GLN A 58 7.53 -3.05 -8.54
CA GLN A 58 7.12 -1.98 -9.45
C GLN A 58 6.44 -0.82 -8.69
N ALA A 59 5.53 -1.15 -7.78
CA ALA A 59 4.85 -0.15 -6.97
C ALA A 59 5.82 0.62 -6.05
N GLU A 60 6.74 -0.09 -5.39
CA GLU A 60 7.74 0.54 -4.52
C GLU A 60 8.73 1.40 -5.32
N GLY A 61 9.20 0.91 -6.47
CA GLY A 61 10.06 1.69 -7.35
C GLY A 61 9.39 2.97 -7.86
N ALA A 62 8.10 2.90 -8.22
CA ALA A 62 7.33 4.08 -8.62
C ALA A 62 7.13 5.06 -7.46
N LYS A 63 6.95 4.57 -6.24
CA LYS A 63 6.86 5.39 -5.03
C LYS A 63 8.17 6.13 -4.76
N TRP A 64 9.30 5.43 -4.71
CA TRP A 64 10.61 6.05 -4.50
C TRP A 64 10.98 7.04 -5.60
N GLN A 65 10.61 6.76 -6.86
CA GLN A 65 10.81 7.71 -7.95
C GLN A 65 10.03 9.02 -7.72
N ARG A 66 8.77 8.94 -7.29
CA ARG A 66 7.98 10.13 -6.94
C ARG A 66 8.58 10.90 -5.77
N GLU A 67 9.02 10.19 -4.72
CA GLU A 67 9.67 10.82 -3.56
C GLU A 67 11.01 11.48 -3.96
N ALA A 68 11.78 10.87 -4.85
CA ALA A 68 12.99 11.45 -5.40
C ALA A 68 12.71 12.78 -6.12
N GLU A 69 11.68 12.82 -6.95
CA GLU A 69 11.25 14.03 -7.67
C GLU A 69 10.80 15.14 -6.71
N GLN A 70 10.06 14.78 -5.67
CA GLN A 70 9.63 15.71 -4.62
C GLN A 70 10.84 16.33 -3.90
N HIS A 71 11.81 15.50 -3.49
CA HIS A 71 13.02 16.00 -2.83
C HIS A 71 13.91 16.82 -3.77
N ALA A 72 13.99 16.47 -5.05
CA ALA A 72 14.70 17.27 -6.04
C ALA A 72 14.04 18.65 -6.26
N ALA A 73 12.70 18.71 -6.26
CA ALA A 73 11.96 19.97 -6.34
C ALA A 73 12.14 20.83 -5.07
N LEU A 74 12.14 20.20 -3.90
CA LEU A 74 12.39 20.88 -2.63
C LEU A 74 13.80 21.48 -2.57
N ALA A 75 14.82 20.75 -3.02
CA ALA A 75 16.19 21.26 -3.11
C ALA A 75 16.26 22.55 -3.94
N LYS A 76 15.58 22.60 -5.09
CA LYS A 76 15.50 23.81 -5.95
C LYS A 76 14.81 24.97 -5.24
N THR A 77 13.72 24.69 -4.52
CA THR A 77 12.98 25.70 -3.75
C THR A 77 13.86 26.30 -2.66
N LEU A 78 14.56 25.46 -1.90
CA LEU A 78 15.48 25.91 -0.85
C LEU A 78 16.61 26.78 -1.40
N VAL A 79 17.21 26.42 -2.54
CA VAL A 79 18.23 27.25 -3.21
C VAL A 79 17.64 28.59 -3.64
N SER A 80 16.41 28.62 -4.16
CA SER A 80 15.74 29.87 -4.54
C SER A 80 15.46 30.77 -3.33
N GLU A 81 14.98 30.19 -2.22
CA GLU A 81 14.72 30.91 -0.96
C GLU A 81 15.99 31.48 -0.34
N ALA A 82 17.15 30.88 -0.61
CA ALA A 82 18.42 31.39 -0.14
C ALA A 82 18.75 32.79 -0.72
N GLY A 83 18.15 33.19 -1.85
CA GLY A 83 18.18 34.58 -2.32
C GLY A 83 19.59 35.16 -2.57
N GLY A 84 20.58 34.32 -2.87
CA GLY A 84 21.97 34.74 -3.09
C GLY A 84 22.81 34.92 -1.81
N GLN A 85 22.31 34.48 -0.65
CA GLN A 85 23.10 34.36 0.57
C GLN A 85 24.37 33.52 0.31
N ASN A 86 25.44 33.79 1.07
CA ASN A 86 26.64 32.97 0.99
C ASN A 86 26.29 31.51 1.35
N PRO A 87 26.65 30.53 0.49
CA PRO A 87 26.40 29.12 0.74
C PRO A 87 26.89 28.59 2.08
N SER A 88 28.02 29.12 2.60
CA SER A 88 28.56 28.70 3.89
C SER A 88 27.85 29.30 5.11
N ALA A 89 27.02 30.32 4.91
CA ALA A 89 26.33 31.05 5.98
C ALA A 89 24.81 30.78 6.02
N SER A 90 24.28 29.95 5.12
CA SER A 90 22.84 29.73 4.97
C SER A 90 22.46 28.25 5.08
N HIS A 91 21.60 27.96 6.06
CA HIS A 91 21.01 26.63 6.25
C HIS A 91 20.15 26.16 5.06
N HIS A 92 19.75 27.07 4.17
CA HIS A 92 19.01 26.70 2.97
C HIS A 92 19.85 25.83 2.03
N TYR A 93 21.14 26.17 1.84
CA TYR A 93 22.02 25.39 0.97
C TYR A 93 22.38 24.03 1.57
N GLU A 94 22.60 23.96 2.88
CA GLU A 94 22.81 22.71 3.61
C GLU A 94 21.60 21.76 3.44
N ARG A 95 20.38 22.28 3.68
CA ARG A 95 19.14 21.52 3.51
C ARG A 95 18.89 21.13 2.06
N ALA A 96 19.23 21.99 1.11
CA ALA A 96 19.12 21.69 -0.32
C ALA A 96 20.04 20.53 -0.71
N GLU A 97 21.27 20.52 -0.21
CA GLU A 97 22.22 19.44 -0.45
C GLU A 97 21.76 18.12 0.20
N HIS A 98 21.21 18.18 1.42
CA HIS A 98 20.57 17.01 2.03
C HIS A 98 19.44 16.45 1.14
N CYS A 99 18.53 17.33 0.67
CA CYS A 99 17.44 16.92 -0.21
C CYS A 99 17.94 16.35 -1.54
N ARG A 100 19.00 16.91 -2.12
CA ARG A 100 19.61 16.40 -3.34
C ARG A 100 20.17 14.99 -3.14
N LYS A 101 20.92 14.76 -2.06
CA LYS A 101 21.44 13.43 -1.73
C LYS A 101 20.32 12.41 -1.52
N LEU A 102 19.25 12.80 -0.82
CA LEU A 102 18.11 11.93 -0.60
C LEU A 102 17.38 11.60 -1.91
N ALA A 103 17.18 12.58 -2.80
CA ALA A 103 16.64 12.35 -4.13
C ALA A 103 17.49 11.37 -4.94
N ASP A 104 18.81 11.52 -4.91
CA ASP A 104 19.74 10.62 -5.59
C ASP A 104 19.64 9.18 -5.04
N SER A 105 19.61 9.02 -3.71
CA SER A 105 19.44 7.70 -3.06
C SER A 105 18.11 7.04 -3.39
N LEU A 106 17.00 7.79 -3.34
CA LEU A 106 15.68 7.28 -3.70
C LEU A 106 15.60 6.90 -5.19
N GLY A 107 16.24 7.68 -6.07
CA GLY A 107 16.34 7.36 -7.49
C GLY A 107 17.17 6.09 -7.76
N GLN A 108 18.20 5.82 -6.96
CA GLN A 108 18.93 4.55 -7.02
C GLN A 108 18.07 3.39 -6.52
N ALA A 109 17.42 3.55 -5.37
CA ALA A 109 16.50 2.54 -4.84
C ALA A 109 15.38 2.20 -5.84
N ALA A 110 14.81 3.21 -6.52
CA ALA A 110 13.80 3.01 -7.56
C ALA A 110 14.30 2.12 -8.70
N LYS A 111 15.54 2.31 -9.15
CA LYS A 111 16.17 1.47 -10.19
C LYS A 111 16.42 0.04 -9.71
N GLU A 112 16.86 -0.12 -8.46
CA GLU A 112 17.06 -1.44 -7.86
C GLU A 112 15.74 -2.21 -7.73
N ALA A 113 14.67 -1.55 -7.28
CA ALA A 113 13.33 -2.13 -7.25
C ALA A 113 12.86 -2.54 -8.65
N GLN A 114 13.03 -1.69 -9.67
CA GLN A 114 12.69 -2.05 -11.04
C GLN A 114 13.50 -3.27 -11.56
N SER A 115 14.77 -3.37 -11.17
CA SER A 115 15.60 -4.54 -11.48
C SER A 115 15.04 -5.82 -10.83
N LEU A 116 14.68 -5.76 -9.55
CA LEU A 116 14.07 -6.88 -8.83
C LEU A 116 12.72 -7.28 -9.44
N ALA A 117 11.90 -6.30 -9.79
CA ALA A 117 10.65 -6.58 -10.49
C ALA A 117 10.89 -7.38 -11.78
N LYS A 118 11.84 -6.93 -12.61
CA LYS A 118 12.17 -7.60 -13.86
C LYS A 118 12.71 -9.02 -13.66
N ILE A 119 13.51 -9.25 -12.62
CA ILE A 119 13.98 -10.60 -12.26
C ILE A 119 12.79 -11.52 -11.99
N HIS A 120 11.83 -11.07 -11.17
CA HIS A 120 10.64 -11.86 -10.84
C HIS A 120 9.70 -12.06 -12.04
N GLU A 121 9.55 -11.07 -12.92
CA GLU A 121 8.79 -11.22 -14.18
C GLU A 121 9.42 -12.29 -15.08
N ASN A 122 10.74 -12.27 -15.25
CA ASN A 122 11.44 -13.27 -16.07
C ASN A 122 11.24 -14.68 -15.52
N ILE A 123 11.33 -14.86 -14.18
CA ILE A 123 11.08 -16.16 -13.55
C ILE A 123 9.64 -16.61 -13.83
N ALA A 124 8.65 -15.72 -13.66
CA ALA A 124 7.26 -16.04 -13.93
C ALA A 124 7.02 -16.49 -15.38
N GLN A 125 7.69 -15.85 -16.35
CA GLN A 125 7.58 -16.19 -17.78
C GLN A 125 8.24 -17.53 -18.10
N SER A 126 9.45 -17.79 -17.59
CA SER A 126 10.17 -19.05 -17.83
C SER A 126 9.42 -20.25 -17.23
N SER A 127 8.92 -20.12 -15.99
CA SER A 127 8.19 -21.22 -15.33
C SER A 127 6.80 -21.48 -15.91
N ALA A 128 6.25 -20.56 -16.71
CA ALA A 128 5.02 -20.79 -17.47
C ALA A 128 5.28 -21.52 -18.79
N GLY A 129 6.46 -21.35 -19.39
CA GLY A 129 6.89 -22.00 -20.63
C GLY A 129 7.24 -23.49 -20.48
N ASP A 130 7.74 -23.90 -19.31
CA ASP A 130 8.14 -25.28 -19.02
C ASP A 130 6.97 -26.25 -18.79
N LYS A 131 5.72 -25.76 -18.73
CA LYS A 131 4.51 -26.59 -18.54
C LYS A 131 3.82 -27.01 -19.85
N LYS A 132 4.51 -26.94 -20.99
CA LYS A 132 3.98 -27.29 -22.31
C LYS A 132 4.71 -28.49 -22.90
#